data_AF-A0A536ZHD1-F1
#
_entry.id   AF-A0A536ZHD1-F1
#
_cell.length_a   1.000
_cell.length_b   1.000
_cell.length_c   1.000
_cell.angle_alpha   90.00
_cell.angle_beta   90.00
_cell.angle_gamma   90.00
#
_symmetry.space_group_name_H-M   'P 1'
#
loop_
_entity.id
_entity.type
_entity.pdbx_description
1 polymer ?
#
loop_
_entity_poly.entity_id
_entity_poly.type
_entity_poly.pdbx_seq_one_letter_code
_entity_poly.pdbx_strand_id
1 'polypeptide(L)'
;IDKLNPFTLKGTAPPGSGLVFETLLTGTLDEPTTAYGLLAEDIQVAADGLSVTFRLNPAARFHDGKPVMAADVKYSFDKLMSKEAAPQYRVVYGDVKRAAVTGARTIRFDLARASA
;
A
#
# COMPACT_ATOMS: atom_id res chain seq x y z
N ILE A 1 23.64 -2.66 -11.58
CA ILE A 1 22.53 -2.68 -10.61
C ILE A 1 22.87 -3.77 -9.60
N ASP A 2 23.06 -3.42 -8.32
CA ASP A 2 23.48 -4.34 -7.25
C ASP A 2 22.31 -5.09 -6.60
N LYS A 3 21.07 -4.63 -6.81
CA LYS A 3 19.82 -5.32 -6.44
C LYS A 3 18.61 -4.87 -7.27
N LEU A 4 17.59 -5.73 -7.35
CA LEU A 4 16.30 -5.43 -8.00
C LEU A 4 15.14 -5.17 -7.01
N ASN A 5 15.36 -5.38 -5.72
CA ASN A 5 14.36 -5.13 -4.68
C ASN A 5 14.62 -3.75 -4.01
N PRO A 6 13.75 -2.75 -4.20
CA PRO A 6 13.93 -1.42 -3.63
C PRO A 6 13.63 -1.34 -2.12
N PHE A 7 12.98 -2.35 -1.53
CA PHE A 7 12.39 -2.27 -0.18
C PHE A 7 13.32 -2.73 0.96
N THR A 8 14.52 -3.22 0.65
CA THR A 8 15.48 -3.74 1.64
C THR A 8 16.56 -2.70 1.98
N LEU A 9 17.13 -2.78 3.19
CA LEU A 9 18.10 -1.79 3.68
C LEU A 9 19.44 -1.81 2.91
N LYS A 10 19.89 -2.99 2.49
CA LYS A 10 21.22 -3.15 1.88
C LYS A 10 21.23 -2.68 0.43
N GLY A 11 22.24 -1.92 0.03
CA GLY A 11 22.44 -1.47 -1.36
C GLY A 11 21.49 -0.35 -1.80
N THR A 12 21.67 0.14 -3.03
CA THR A 12 20.91 1.27 -3.57
C THR A 12 19.64 0.79 -4.27
N ALA A 13 18.52 1.49 -4.09
CA ALA A 13 17.30 1.15 -4.82
C ALA A 13 17.52 1.25 -6.34
N PRO A 14 17.06 0.27 -7.15
CA PRO A 14 17.24 0.31 -8.59
C PRO A 14 16.53 1.53 -9.19
N PRO A 15 17.13 2.20 -10.19
CA PRO A 15 16.46 3.28 -10.91
C PRO A 15 15.20 2.76 -11.61
N GLY A 16 14.14 3.57 -11.65
CA GLY A 16 12.88 3.19 -12.28
C GLY A 16 11.98 2.28 -11.43
N SER A 17 12.27 2.09 -10.13
CA SER A 17 11.40 1.31 -9.23
C SER A 17 9.94 1.80 -9.21
N GLY A 18 9.70 3.10 -9.34
CA GLY A 18 8.35 3.69 -9.47
C GLY A 18 7.63 3.39 -10.79
N LEU A 19 8.30 2.78 -11.77
CA LEU A 19 7.67 2.29 -13.02
C LEU A 19 7.20 0.84 -12.90
N VAL A 20 7.64 0.13 -11.86
CA VAL A 20 7.38 -1.31 -11.65
C VAL A 20 6.45 -1.56 -10.48
N PHE A 21 6.48 -0.69 -9.46
CA PHE A 21 5.65 -0.80 -8.26
C PHE A 21 4.66 0.37 -8.18
N GLU A 22 3.39 0.03 -7.98
CA GLU A 22 2.29 0.98 -7.84
C GLU A 22 1.79 1.07 -6.40
N THR A 23 1.22 2.22 -6.04
CA THR A 23 0.58 2.50 -4.75
C THR A 23 -0.93 2.24 -4.80
N LEU A 24 -1.60 2.18 -3.64
CA LEU A 24 -3.07 2.09 -3.59
C LEU A 24 -3.74 3.35 -4.14
N LEU A 25 -3.21 4.51 -3.77
CA LEU A 25 -3.61 5.81 -4.27
C LEU A 25 -2.39 6.54 -4.83
N THR A 26 -2.60 7.43 -5.78
CA THR A 26 -1.59 8.38 -6.25
C THR A 26 -2.01 9.80 -5.89
N GLY A 27 -1.08 10.60 -5.37
CA GLY A 27 -1.32 12.02 -5.13
C GLY A 27 -1.34 12.82 -6.44
N THR A 28 -1.94 13.99 -6.42
CA THR A 28 -1.77 14.98 -7.52
C THR A 28 -0.87 16.11 -7.04
N LEU A 29 -0.16 16.75 -7.99
CA LEU A 29 0.64 17.94 -7.70
C LEU A 29 -0.24 19.19 -7.48
N ASP A 30 -1.49 19.15 -7.93
CA ASP A 30 -2.41 20.29 -7.91
C ASP A 30 -3.26 20.34 -6.63
N GLU A 31 -3.54 19.18 -6.00
CA GLU A 31 -4.31 19.08 -4.76
C GLU A 31 -3.52 18.28 -3.69
N PRO A 32 -2.82 18.96 -2.76
CA PRO A 32 -1.90 18.31 -1.82
C PRO A 32 -2.58 17.34 -0.84
N THR A 33 -3.90 17.41 -0.67
CA THR A 33 -4.68 16.58 0.25
C THR A 33 -5.58 15.57 -0.45
N THR A 34 -5.55 15.52 -1.79
CA THR A 34 -6.40 14.63 -2.58
C THR A 34 -5.54 13.52 -3.19
N ALA A 35 -5.96 12.28 -3.00
CA ALA A 35 -5.32 11.12 -3.60
C ALA A 35 -6.35 10.37 -4.45
N TYR A 36 -5.99 10.09 -5.70
CA TYR A 36 -6.84 9.37 -6.64
C TYR A 36 -6.51 7.88 -6.61
N GLY A 37 -7.53 7.07 -6.85
CA GLY A 37 -7.38 5.63 -6.96
C GLY A 37 -6.39 5.23 -8.06
N LEU A 38 -5.39 4.42 -7.70
CA LEU A 38 -4.49 3.75 -8.66
C LEU A 38 -4.84 2.25 -8.67
N LEU A 39 -4.26 1.47 -7.75
CA LEU A 39 -4.70 0.09 -7.53
C LEU A 39 -6.05 0.01 -6.80
N ALA A 40 -6.38 1.00 -5.97
CA ALA A 40 -7.71 1.13 -5.39
C ALA A 40 -8.61 1.93 -6.33
N GLU A 41 -9.86 1.51 -6.54
CA GLU A 41 -10.87 2.30 -7.25
C GLU A 41 -11.71 3.17 -6.29
N ASP A 42 -11.65 2.88 -4.99
CA ASP A 42 -12.50 3.51 -3.98
C ASP A 42 -11.86 3.42 -2.59
N ILE A 43 -12.13 4.43 -1.77
CA ILE A 43 -11.61 4.59 -0.41
C ILE A 43 -12.72 5.10 0.52
N GLN A 44 -12.83 4.46 1.68
CA GLN A 44 -13.76 4.86 2.72
C GLN A 44 -13.05 4.96 4.07
N VAL A 45 -13.05 6.16 4.65
CA VAL A 45 -12.61 6.39 6.03
C VAL A 45 -13.80 6.17 6.95
N ALA A 46 -13.62 5.42 8.04
CA ALA A 46 -14.67 5.24 9.04
C ALA A 46 -14.97 6.56 9.75
N ALA A 47 -16.23 6.75 10.18
CA ALA A 47 -16.66 7.99 10.82
C ALA A 47 -15.93 8.32 12.13
N ASP A 48 -15.37 7.30 12.80
CA ASP A 48 -14.54 7.44 14.00
C ASP A 48 -13.06 7.75 13.68
N GLY A 49 -12.68 7.79 12.39
CA GLY A 49 -11.32 7.97 11.92
C GLY A 49 -10.38 6.82 12.23
N LEU A 50 -10.86 5.70 12.80
CA LEU A 50 -10.02 4.61 13.29
C LEU A 50 -9.76 3.50 12.27
N SER A 51 -10.32 3.62 11.06
CA SER A 51 -9.97 2.71 9.99
C SER A 51 -10.19 3.30 8.61
N VAL A 52 -9.47 2.77 7.64
CA VAL A 52 -9.59 3.11 6.22
C VAL A 52 -9.78 1.84 5.43
N THR A 53 -10.79 1.79 4.57
CA THR A 53 -11.09 0.65 3.70
C THR A 53 -10.84 1.02 2.26
N PHE A 54 -10.10 0.18 1.54
CA PHE A 54 -9.84 0.31 0.11
C PHE A 54 -10.53 -0.82 -0.64
N ARG A 55 -11.16 -0.47 -1.76
CA ARG A 55 -11.63 -1.44 -2.76
C ARG A 55 -10.73 -1.39 -3.98
N LEU A 56 -10.22 -2.54 -4.40
CA LEU A 56 -9.27 -2.66 -5.50
C LEU A 56 -9.99 -2.64 -6.85
N ASN A 57 -9.38 -1.95 -7.81
CA ASN A 57 -9.84 -1.89 -9.19
C ASN A 57 -9.90 -3.31 -9.78
N PRO A 58 -11.06 -3.77 -10.31
CA PRO A 58 -11.19 -5.12 -10.86
C PRO A 58 -10.32 -5.38 -12.10
N ALA A 59 -9.86 -4.33 -12.78
CA ALA A 59 -8.93 -4.40 -13.90
C ALA A 59 -7.46 -4.47 -13.49
N ALA A 60 -7.12 -4.22 -12.21
CA ALA A 60 -5.73 -4.25 -11.74
C ALA A 60 -5.12 -5.65 -11.89
N ARG A 61 -3.99 -5.72 -12.56
CA ARG A 61 -3.25 -6.96 -12.86
C ARG A 61 -1.77 -6.76 -12.68
N PHE A 62 -1.09 -7.81 -12.22
CA PHE A 62 0.35 -7.91 -12.35
C PHE A 62 0.75 -8.04 -13.82
N HIS A 63 2.04 -7.80 -14.10
CA HIS A 63 2.59 -7.92 -15.45
C HIS A 63 2.44 -9.33 -16.06
N ASP A 64 2.28 -10.37 -15.23
CA ASP A 64 2.02 -11.75 -15.67
C ASP A 64 0.52 -12.03 -15.96
N GLY A 65 -0.32 -10.99 -15.87
CA GLY A 65 -1.76 -11.05 -16.15
C GLY A 65 -2.62 -11.49 -14.97
N LYS A 66 -2.03 -11.94 -13.85
CA LYS A 66 -2.80 -12.33 -12.66
C LYS A 66 -3.49 -11.09 -12.05
N PRO A 67 -4.74 -11.22 -11.60
CA PRO A 67 -5.44 -10.12 -10.93
C PRO A 67 -4.73 -9.78 -9.61
N VAL A 68 -4.69 -8.49 -9.29
CA VAL A 68 -4.27 -8.02 -7.96
C VAL A 68 -5.43 -8.22 -6.98
N MET A 69 -5.16 -8.89 -5.86
CA MET A 69 -6.13 -9.19 -4.82
C MET A 69 -5.78 -8.50 -3.50
N ALA A 70 -6.77 -8.37 -2.62
CA ALA A 70 -6.57 -7.78 -1.28
C ALA A 70 -5.52 -8.55 -0.46
N ALA A 71 -5.38 -9.86 -0.70
CA ALA A 71 -4.33 -10.67 -0.09
C ALA A 71 -2.91 -10.24 -0.49
N ASP A 72 -2.71 -9.77 -1.72
CA ASP A 72 -1.40 -9.30 -2.21
C ASP A 72 -1.01 -7.96 -1.54
N VAL A 73 -2.00 -7.09 -1.32
CA VAL A 73 -1.83 -5.84 -0.57
C VAL A 73 -1.46 -6.13 0.87
N LYS A 74 -2.19 -7.05 1.52
CA LYS A 74 -1.87 -7.49 2.89
C LYS A 74 -0.46 -8.07 2.97
N TYR A 75 -0.10 -8.96 2.02
CA TYR A 75 1.24 -9.54 1.95
C TYR A 75 2.33 -8.47 1.85
N SER A 76 2.12 -7.47 0.98
CA SER A 76 3.05 -6.34 0.82
C SER A 76 3.21 -5.56 2.12
N PHE A 77 2.10 -5.23 2.80
CA PHE A 77 2.13 -4.55 4.09
C PHE A 77 2.89 -5.38 5.15
N ASP A 78 2.54 -6.66 5.32
CA ASP A 78 3.19 -7.54 6.29
C ASP A 78 4.70 -7.65 6.00
N LYS A 79 5.09 -7.72 4.72
CA LYS A 79 6.49 -7.80 4.32
C LYS A 79 7.25 -6.52 4.64
N LEU A 80 6.66 -5.35 4.38
CA LEU A 80 7.23 -4.04 4.72
C LEU A 80 7.33 -3.81 6.24
N MET A 81 6.46 -4.43 7.03
CA MET A 81 6.52 -4.39 8.49
C MET A 81 7.48 -5.42 9.11
N SER A 82 8.03 -6.34 8.30
CA SER A 82 8.97 -7.36 8.76
C SER A 82 10.39 -6.80 8.97
N LYS A 83 11.26 -7.61 9.58
CA LYS A 83 12.69 -7.28 9.75
C LYS A 83 13.49 -7.34 8.44
N GLU A 84 12.91 -7.89 7.37
CA GLU A 84 13.56 -8.04 6.06
C GLU A 84 13.49 -6.74 5.24
N ALA A 85 12.50 -5.90 5.52
CA ALA A 85 12.37 -4.59 4.91
C ALA A 85 13.23 -3.54 5.63
N ALA A 86 13.50 -2.45 4.92
CA ALA A 86 14.25 -1.35 5.47
C ALA A 86 13.47 -0.69 6.65
N PRO A 87 14.15 -0.33 7.76
CA PRO A 87 13.46 0.05 9.00
C PRO A 87 12.49 1.23 8.87
N GLN A 88 12.69 2.13 7.90
CA GLN A 88 11.82 3.28 7.69
C GLN A 88 10.35 2.91 7.45
N TYR A 89 10.08 1.73 6.85
CA TYR A 89 8.69 1.32 6.59
C TYR A 89 7.90 1.09 7.88
N ARG A 90 8.54 0.56 8.93
CA ARG A 90 7.90 0.41 10.24
C ARG A 90 7.64 1.74 10.94
N VAL A 91 8.41 2.77 10.62
CA VAL A 91 8.16 4.14 11.11
C VAL A 91 6.97 4.74 10.36
N VAL A 92 6.98 4.68 9.02
CA VAL A 92 5.92 5.22 8.16
C VAL A 92 4.56 4.56 8.44
N TYR A 93 4.54 3.24 8.62
CA TYR A 93 3.30 2.50 8.89
C TYR A 93 3.06 2.24 10.38
N GLY A 94 3.78 2.92 11.27
CA GLY A 94 3.72 2.68 12.72
C GLY A 94 2.34 2.92 13.34
N ASP A 95 1.53 3.79 12.74
CA ASP A 95 0.16 4.07 13.18
C ASP A 95 -0.87 3.06 12.62
N VAL A 96 -0.47 2.11 11.78
CA VAL A 96 -1.37 1.04 11.30
C VAL A 96 -1.27 -0.17 12.23
N LYS A 97 -2.35 -0.45 12.98
CA LYS A 97 -2.43 -1.60 13.88
C LYS A 97 -2.58 -2.92 13.12
N ARG A 98 -3.35 -2.92 12.03
CA ARG A 98 -3.73 -4.15 11.33
C ARG A 98 -4.14 -3.88 9.90
N ALA A 99 -3.76 -4.79 9.00
CA ALA A 99 -4.35 -4.95 7.68
C ALA A 99 -5.26 -6.20 7.67
N ALA A 100 -6.54 -6.04 7.32
CA ALA A 100 -7.54 -7.09 7.31
C ALA A 100 -8.18 -7.23 5.93
N VAL A 101 -8.09 -8.42 5.33
CA VAL A 101 -8.80 -8.76 4.09
C VAL A 101 -10.27 -9.01 4.45
N THR A 102 -11.14 -8.13 3.98
CA THR A 102 -12.60 -8.21 4.23
C THR A 102 -13.37 -8.71 3.01
N GLY A 103 -12.69 -8.84 1.86
CA GLY A 103 -13.19 -9.45 0.63
C GLY A 103 -12.07 -9.66 -0.37
N ALA A 104 -12.34 -10.35 -1.49
CA ALA A 104 -11.31 -10.65 -2.49
C ALA A 104 -10.59 -9.40 -3.02
N ARG A 105 -11.31 -8.27 -3.12
CA ARG A 105 -10.80 -6.96 -3.54
C ARG A 105 -10.98 -5.87 -2.49
N THR A 106 -11.17 -6.24 -1.22
CA THR A 106 -11.40 -5.25 -0.15
C THR A 106 -10.43 -5.47 0.99
N ILE A 107 -9.67 -4.43 1.32
CA ILE A 107 -8.70 -4.42 2.42
C ILE A 107 -9.02 -3.27 3.37
N ARG A 108 -9.06 -3.55 4.66
CA ARG A 108 -9.23 -2.56 5.73
C ARG A 108 -7.94 -2.42 6.52
N PHE A 109 -7.55 -1.18 6.79
CA PHE A 109 -6.48 -0.85 7.72
C PHE A 109 -7.07 -0.25 8.98
N ASP A 110 -6.78 -0.86 10.12
CA ASP A 110 -7.16 -0.34 11.44
C ASP A 110 -6.02 0.54 11.96
N LEU A 111 -6.36 1.71 12.49
CA LEU A 111 -5.39 2.73 12.90
C LEU A 111 -5.23 2.79 14.43
N ALA A 112 -4.03 3.18 14.85
CA ALA A 112 -3.69 3.34 16.25
C ALA A 112 -4.37 4.56 16.87
N ARG A 113 -4.57 5.59 16.04
CA ARG A 113 -5.17 6.88 16.36
C ARG A 113 -6.11 7.28 15.24
N ALA A 114 -7.09 8.12 15.53
CA ALA A 114 -7.98 8.64 14.51
C ALA A 114 -7.18 9.48 13.50
N SER A 115 -7.36 9.20 12.21
CA SER A 115 -6.85 10.06 11.14
C SER A 115 -7.68 11.34 11.11
N ALA A 116 -7.04 12.49 11.34
CA ALA A 116 -7.65 13.82 11.29
C ALA A 116 -7.54 14.42 9.89
#